data_AF-I0FEK6-F1
#
_entry.id   AF-I0FEK6-F1
#
_cell.length_a   1.000
_cell.length_b   1.000
_cell.length_c   1.000
_cell.angle_alpha   90.00
_cell.angle_beta   90.00
_cell.angle_gamma   90.00
#
_symmetry.space_group_name_H-M   'P 1'
#
loop_
_entity.id
_entity.type
_entity.pdbx_description
1 polymer ?
#
loop_
_entity_poly.entity_id
_entity_poly.type
_entity_poly.pdbx_seq_one_letter_code
_entity_poly.pdbx_strand_id
1 'polypeptide(L)'
;YIKKCEFKDDKYLSILNLETTKEIKIKKLIELKKEENRRERERNKSDKLIEKQKELEKALEETKEKLKQEGYDEKQLETEIQKAYERYKDKPHFIIESDKYGDLGQIIKRIRKAVECKKKSLKEDHRQIRNNIFSILMDQLKNKVEVKVLASMLKNYLDKQVDLKYSRVFNNHYYYEILKIVEGREHLRIEGYEKIVD
;
A
#
# COMPACT_ATOMS: atom_id res chain seq x y z
N TYR A 1 55.70 21.95 9.28
CA TYR A 1 54.74 20.83 9.40
C TYR A 1 53.33 21.34 9.67
N ILE A 2 53.06 21.97 10.82
CA ILE A 2 51.72 22.47 11.20
C ILE A 2 51.05 23.32 10.11
N LYS A 3 51.73 24.34 9.60
CA LYS A 3 51.22 25.19 8.49
C LYS A 3 50.80 24.39 7.24
N LYS A 4 51.44 23.25 6.96
CA LYS A 4 51.11 22.38 5.82
C LYS A 4 49.93 21.44 6.12
N CYS A 5 49.69 21.13 7.40
CA CYS A 5 48.69 20.17 7.81
C CYS A 5 47.31 20.78 8.05
N GLU A 6 47.19 22.10 8.16
CA GLU A 6 45.90 22.81 8.32
C GLU A 6 45.03 22.13 9.38
N PHE A 7 45.52 22.10 10.61
CA PHE A 7 44.75 21.56 11.74
C PHE A 7 43.49 22.39 11.95
N LYS A 8 42.39 21.73 12.29
CA LYS A 8 41.08 22.38 12.49
C LYS A 8 40.91 22.96 13.88
N ASP A 9 41.69 22.46 14.85
CA ASP A 9 41.71 22.96 16.22
C ASP A 9 43.13 23.23 16.69
N ASP A 10 43.25 24.00 17.78
CA ASP A 10 44.53 24.41 18.34
C ASP A 10 45.16 23.36 19.28
N LYS A 11 44.69 22.11 19.25
CA LYS A 11 45.25 21.05 20.13
C LYS A 11 46.73 20.78 19.87
N TYR A 12 47.22 21.08 18.66
CA TYR A 12 48.64 20.98 18.34
C TYR A 12 49.52 21.91 19.19
N LEU A 13 48.99 23.01 19.75
CA LEU A 13 49.73 23.91 20.64
C LEU A 13 50.21 23.19 21.90
N SER A 14 49.40 22.28 22.45
CA SER A 14 49.78 21.46 23.61
C SER A 14 51.00 20.57 23.31
N ILE A 15 51.15 20.10 22.07
CA ILE A 15 52.30 19.29 21.64
C ILE A 15 53.55 20.17 21.45
N LEU A 16 53.38 21.41 20.97
CA LEU A 16 54.48 22.35 20.82
C LEU A 16 55.11 22.74 22.16
N ASN A 17 54.28 22.88 23.20
CA ASN A 17 54.70 23.28 24.55
C ASN A 17 55.36 22.14 25.35
N LEU A 18 55.42 20.92 24.83
CA LEU A 18 56.09 19.80 25.51
C LEU A 18 57.60 20.03 25.57
N GLU A 19 58.23 19.74 26.70
CA GLU A 19 59.68 19.78 26.87
C GLU A 19 60.31 18.48 26.33
N THR A 20 60.32 18.34 25.00
CA THR A 20 60.77 17.14 24.27
C THR A 20 61.47 17.51 22.95
N THR A 21 62.12 16.55 22.30
CA THR A 21 62.82 16.79 21.03
C THR A 21 61.87 17.11 19.88
N LYS A 22 62.40 17.79 18.87
CA LYS A 22 61.65 18.18 17.67
C LYS A 22 61.10 16.96 16.92
N GLU A 23 61.85 15.86 16.86
CA GLU A 23 61.43 14.61 16.21
C GLU A 23 60.22 14.01 16.92
N ILE A 24 60.22 14.00 18.26
CA ILE A 24 59.11 13.48 19.07
C ILE A 24 57.87 14.34 18.86
N LYS A 25 58.01 15.67 18.85
CA LYS A 25 56.89 16.60 18.56
C LYS A 25 56.31 16.36 17.17
N ILE A 26 57.14 16.18 16.14
CA ILE A 26 56.67 15.89 14.78
C ILE A 26 55.89 14.57 14.73
N LYS A 27 56.36 13.50 15.39
CA LYS A 27 55.62 12.22 15.46
C LYS A 27 54.25 12.38 16.11
N LYS A 28 54.18 13.07 17.26
CA LYS A 28 52.91 13.36 17.95
C LYS A 28 51.95 14.20 17.09
N LEU A 29 52.46 15.17 16.33
CA LEU A 29 51.65 15.97 15.40
C LEU A 29 51.10 15.12 14.24
N ILE A 30 51.88 14.17 13.72
CA ILE A 30 51.41 13.21 12.70
C ILE A 30 50.26 12.37 13.24
N GLU A 31 50.39 11.83 14.46
CA GLU A 31 49.33 11.05 15.11
C GLU A 31 48.08 11.90 15.35
N LEU A 32 48.24 13.12 15.85
CA LEU A 32 47.12 14.05 16.05
C LEU A 32 46.37 14.31 14.74
N LYS A 33 47.09 14.54 13.62
CA LYS A 33 46.45 14.79 12.32
C LYS A 33 45.75 13.54 11.78
N LYS A 34 46.33 12.36 11.99
CA LYS A 34 45.67 11.08 11.63
C LYS A 34 44.35 10.91 12.37
N GLU A 35 44.33 11.23 13.67
CA GLU A 35 43.12 11.12 14.50
C GLU A 35 42.06 12.17 14.15
N GLU A 36 42.45 13.41 13.84
CA GLU A 36 41.55 14.42 13.30
C GLU A 36 40.87 13.94 12.00
N ASN A 37 41.67 13.46 11.04
CA ASN A 37 41.15 12.95 9.77
C ASN A 37 40.26 11.70 9.94
N ARG A 38 40.56 10.83 10.91
CA ARG A 38 39.74 9.65 11.22
C ARG A 38 38.36 10.07 11.70
N ARG A 39 38.29 10.97 12.68
CA ARG A 39 37.03 11.50 13.23
C ARG A 39 36.19 12.20 12.16
N GLU A 40 36.82 12.95 11.27
CA GLU A 40 36.12 13.58 10.15
C GLU A 40 35.51 12.55 9.19
N ARG A 41 36.25 11.50 8.83
CA ARG A 41 35.71 10.41 7.99
C ARG A 41 34.55 9.70 8.66
N GLU A 42 34.60 9.51 9.97
CA GLU A 42 33.51 8.90 10.75
C GLU A 42 32.26 9.77 10.78
N ARG A 43 32.42 11.09 11.03
CA ARG A 43 31.32 12.06 10.94
C ARG A 43 30.69 12.05 9.56
N ASN A 44 31.49 12.17 8.50
CA ASN A 44 30.98 12.17 7.13
C ASN A 44 30.24 10.87 6.76
N LYS A 45 30.63 9.72 7.33
CA LYS A 45 29.90 8.46 7.17
C LYS A 45 28.56 8.48 7.91
N SER A 46 28.55 9.00 9.13
CA SER A 46 27.33 9.17 9.93
C SER A 46 26.35 10.11 9.24
N ASP A 47 26.81 11.27 8.76
CA ASP A 47 25.98 12.27 8.11
C ASP A 47 25.32 11.71 6.84
N LYS A 48 26.08 10.97 6.03
CA LYS A 48 25.55 10.25 4.86
C LYS A 48 24.51 9.20 5.24
N LEU A 49 24.67 8.51 6.37
CA LEU A 49 23.68 7.53 6.83
C LEU A 49 22.39 8.25 7.24
N ILE A 50 22.49 9.37 7.96
CA ILE A 50 21.36 10.19 8.39
C ILE A 50 20.58 10.74 7.19
N GLU A 51 21.28 11.25 6.17
CA GLU A 51 20.63 11.70 4.92
C GLU A 51 19.82 10.57 4.28
N LYS A 52 20.41 9.37 4.18
CA LYS A 52 19.71 8.20 3.64
C LYS A 52 18.52 7.75 4.51
N GLN A 53 18.62 7.85 5.83
CA GLN A 53 17.50 7.55 6.72
C GLN A 53 16.32 8.50 6.49
N LYS A 54 16.59 9.80 6.29
CA LYS A 54 15.55 10.80 5.96
C LYS A 54 14.89 10.51 4.62
N GLU A 55 15.65 10.10 3.61
CA GLU A 55 15.09 9.71 2.31
C GLU A 55 14.19 8.48 2.43
N LEU A 56 14.58 7.50 3.24
CA LEU A 56 13.76 6.34 3.56
C LEU A 56 12.44 6.73 4.24
N GLU A 57 12.49 7.57 5.27
CA GLU A 57 11.29 8.09 5.96
C GLU A 57 10.33 8.75 4.98
N LYS A 58 10.86 9.62 4.11
CA LYS A 58 10.07 10.32 3.10
C LYS A 58 9.38 9.34 2.14
N ALA A 59 10.11 8.35 1.62
CA ALA A 59 9.55 7.36 0.70
C ALA A 59 8.45 6.49 1.33
N LEU A 60 8.62 6.13 2.61
CA LEU A 60 7.61 5.38 3.36
C LEU A 60 6.38 6.23 3.66
N GLU A 61 6.55 7.50 4.01
CA GLU A 61 5.42 8.42 4.26
C GLU A 61 4.62 8.68 2.98
N GLU A 62 5.29 8.93 1.85
CA GLU A 62 4.62 9.07 0.55
C GLU A 62 3.83 7.79 0.17
N THR A 63 4.36 6.62 0.52
CA THR A 63 3.68 5.33 0.32
C THR A 63 2.44 5.22 1.20
N LYS A 64 2.56 5.58 2.48
CA LYS A 64 1.45 5.56 3.44
C LYS A 64 0.29 6.44 2.97
N GLU A 65 0.58 7.65 2.52
CA GLU A 65 -0.44 8.58 1.99
C GLU A 65 -1.14 8.01 0.74
N LYS A 66 -0.39 7.42 -0.21
CA LYS A 66 -0.97 6.74 -1.38
C LYS A 66 -1.91 5.60 -0.97
N LEU A 67 -1.49 4.74 -0.03
CA LEU A 67 -2.32 3.63 0.44
C LEU A 67 -3.56 4.09 1.24
N LYS A 68 -3.45 5.18 2.00
CA LYS A 68 -4.59 5.79 2.68
C LYS A 68 -5.65 6.27 1.69
N GLN A 69 -5.24 6.91 0.59
CA GLN A 69 -6.13 7.30 -0.51
C GLN A 69 -6.76 6.09 -1.23
N GLU A 70 -6.03 4.98 -1.35
CA GLU A 70 -6.53 3.70 -1.86
C GLU A 70 -7.56 3.03 -0.91
N GLY A 71 -7.71 3.51 0.33
CA GLY A 71 -8.72 3.05 1.28
C GLY A 71 -8.27 1.88 2.17
N TYR A 72 -6.96 1.75 2.38
CA TYR A 72 -6.38 0.85 3.39
C TYR A 72 -6.56 1.43 4.81
N ASP A 73 -6.56 0.55 5.81
CA ASP A 73 -6.71 0.98 7.21
C ASP A 73 -5.48 1.73 7.74
N GLU A 74 -5.70 2.94 8.25
CA GLU A 74 -4.63 3.85 8.68
C GLU A 74 -3.83 3.33 9.88
N LYS A 75 -4.48 2.71 10.88
CA LYS A 75 -3.78 2.22 12.08
C LYS A 75 -2.88 1.03 11.75
N GLN A 76 -3.36 0.14 10.87
CA GLN A 76 -2.59 -0.99 10.39
C GLN A 76 -1.43 -0.53 9.49
N LEU A 77 -1.64 0.46 8.62
CA LEU A 77 -0.58 1.06 7.81
C LEU A 77 0.55 1.63 8.66
N GLU A 78 0.24 2.41 9.70
CA GLU A 78 1.23 3.01 10.60
C GLU A 78 2.16 1.95 11.19
N THR A 79 1.56 0.85 11.66
CA THR A 79 2.28 -0.25 12.30
C THR A 79 3.23 -0.96 11.31
N GLU A 80 2.76 -1.22 10.10
CA GLU A 80 3.56 -1.91 9.08
C GLU A 80 4.65 -1.01 8.48
N ILE A 81 4.38 0.29 8.35
CA ILE A 81 5.38 1.29 7.93
C ILE A 81 6.48 1.42 8.97
N GLN A 82 6.15 1.48 10.26
CA GLN A 82 7.17 1.52 11.33
C GLN A 82 8.04 0.27 11.33
N LYS A 83 7.44 -0.92 11.17
CA LYS A 83 8.20 -2.18 11.04
C LYS A 83 9.14 -2.17 9.82
N ALA A 84 8.69 -1.60 8.70
CA ALA A 84 9.53 -1.46 7.53
C ALA A 84 10.71 -0.52 7.82
N TYR A 85 10.46 0.64 8.42
CA TYR A 85 11.52 1.58 8.80
C TYR A 85 12.58 0.93 9.70
N GLU A 86 12.16 0.30 10.81
CA GLU A 86 13.08 -0.34 11.77
C GLU A 86 13.95 -1.42 11.12
N ARG A 87 13.41 -2.14 10.14
CA ARG A 87 14.14 -3.19 9.42
C ARG A 87 15.24 -2.66 8.51
N TYR A 88 15.06 -1.46 7.96
CA TYR A 88 15.92 -0.92 6.90
C TYR A 88 16.67 0.36 7.28
N LYS A 89 16.45 0.93 8.47
CA LYS A 89 17.14 2.15 8.95
C LYS A 89 18.67 2.06 8.93
N ASP A 90 19.23 0.87 9.12
CA ASP A 90 20.69 0.65 9.10
C ASP A 90 21.22 0.32 7.69
N LYS A 91 20.33 0.01 6.75
CA LYS A 91 20.65 -0.27 5.34
C LYS A 91 19.70 0.45 4.37
N PRO A 92 19.61 1.79 4.44
CA PRO A 92 18.61 2.56 3.68
C PRO A 92 18.88 2.58 2.16
N HIS A 93 20.13 2.29 1.74
CA HIS A 93 20.52 2.24 0.32
C HIS A 93 19.75 1.19 -0.50
N PHE A 94 19.27 0.11 0.12
CA PHE A 94 18.41 -0.87 -0.55
C PHE A 94 17.07 -0.28 -1.00
N ILE A 95 16.55 0.72 -0.28
CA ILE A 95 15.24 1.31 -0.56
C ILE A 95 15.36 2.54 -1.44
N ILE A 96 16.38 3.37 -1.23
CA ILE A 96 16.60 4.60 -2.01
C ILE A 96 16.96 4.29 -3.45
N GLU A 97 17.82 3.30 -3.68
CA GLU A 97 18.16 2.81 -5.02
C GLU A 97 17.08 1.84 -5.53
N SER A 98 15.79 2.17 -5.32
CA SER A 98 14.65 1.34 -5.72
C SER A 98 14.63 1.05 -7.23
N ASP A 99 15.10 1.96 -8.07
CA ASP A 99 15.24 1.74 -9.53
C ASP A 99 16.28 0.66 -9.86
N LYS A 100 17.20 0.37 -8.94
CA LYS A 100 18.27 -0.62 -9.10
C LYS A 100 17.93 -1.96 -8.44
N TYR A 101 17.22 -1.96 -7.31
CA TYR A 101 16.97 -3.18 -6.52
C TYR A 101 15.48 -3.58 -6.40
N GLY A 102 14.54 -2.68 -6.68
CA GLY A 102 13.10 -2.94 -6.60
C GLY A 102 12.58 -3.22 -5.17
N ASP A 103 13.39 -3.05 -4.13
CA ASP A 103 13.07 -3.45 -2.76
C ASP A 103 11.91 -2.64 -2.16
N LEU A 104 11.79 -1.35 -2.50
CA LEU A 104 10.63 -0.54 -2.11
C LEU A 104 9.32 -1.19 -2.60
N GLY A 105 9.29 -1.68 -3.84
CA GLY A 105 8.14 -2.40 -4.38
C GLY A 105 7.82 -3.68 -3.61
N GLN A 106 8.83 -4.42 -3.16
CA GLN A 106 8.63 -5.61 -2.32
C GLN A 106 8.07 -5.26 -0.94
N ILE A 107 8.54 -4.17 -0.33
CA ILE A 107 8.03 -3.67 0.95
C ILE A 107 6.57 -3.28 0.81
N ILE A 108 6.23 -2.47 -0.20
CA ILE A 108 4.84 -2.09 -0.50
C ILE A 108 3.96 -3.32 -0.70
N LYS A 109 4.45 -4.34 -1.43
CA LYS A 109 3.72 -5.59 -1.65
C LYS A 109 3.47 -6.37 -0.36
N ARG A 110 4.38 -6.34 0.61
CA ARG A 110 4.19 -6.95 1.93
C ARG A 110 3.17 -6.18 2.76
N ILE A 111 3.29 -4.85 2.81
CA ILE A 111 2.34 -3.97 3.51
C ILE A 111 0.92 -4.19 2.98
N ARG A 112 0.73 -4.18 1.65
CA ARG A 112 -0.57 -4.42 1.01
C ARG A 112 -1.19 -5.80 1.32
N LYS A 113 -0.37 -6.81 1.65
CA LYS A 113 -0.85 -8.14 2.04
C LYS A 113 -1.23 -8.21 3.52
N ALA A 114 -0.57 -7.43 4.36
CA ALA A 114 -0.78 -7.42 5.80
C ALA A 114 -1.95 -6.53 6.24
N VAL A 115 -2.30 -5.51 5.43
CA VAL A 115 -3.31 -4.50 5.74
C VAL A 115 -4.61 -4.73 4.96
N GLU A 116 -5.74 -4.64 5.65
CA GLU A 116 -7.06 -4.73 5.02
C GLU A 116 -7.41 -3.47 4.21
N CYS A 117 -8.03 -3.67 3.04
CA CYS A 117 -8.49 -2.59 2.16
C CYS A 117 -10.02 -2.55 2.12
N LYS A 118 -10.62 -1.51 2.71
CA LYS A 118 -12.09 -1.33 2.80
C LYS A 118 -12.75 -1.22 1.43
N LYS A 119 -12.08 -0.64 0.43
CA LYS A 119 -12.63 -0.54 -0.94
C LYS A 119 -12.67 -1.89 -1.66
N LYS A 120 -11.75 -2.80 -1.34
CA LYS A 120 -11.71 -4.14 -1.95
C LYS A 120 -12.83 -5.02 -1.40
N SER A 121 -13.02 -5.02 -0.08
CA SER A 121 -14.11 -5.77 0.58
C SER A 121 -15.48 -5.33 0.07
N LEU A 122 -15.76 -4.02 0.00
CA LEU A 122 -17.04 -3.51 -0.53
C LEU A 122 -17.35 -3.95 -1.97
N LYS A 123 -16.33 -4.03 -2.84
CA LYS A 123 -16.51 -4.48 -4.24
C LYS A 123 -16.75 -5.99 -4.33
N GLU A 124 -16.03 -6.77 -3.53
CA GLU A 124 -16.24 -8.22 -3.44
C GLU A 124 -17.63 -8.54 -2.87
N ASP A 125 -18.06 -7.81 -1.85
CA ASP A 125 -19.40 -7.94 -1.25
C ASP A 125 -20.50 -7.58 -2.25
N HIS A 126 -20.40 -6.45 -2.95
CA HIS A 126 -21.39 -6.08 -3.97
C HIS A 126 -21.48 -7.11 -5.10
N ARG A 127 -20.34 -7.67 -5.54
CA ARG A 127 -20.31 -8.70 -6.57
C ARG A 127 -20.92 -10.01 -6.08
N GLN A 128 -20.63 -10.43 -4.85
CA GLN A 128 -21.23 -11.62 -4.24
C GLN A 128 -22.74 -11.45 -4.06
N ILE A 129 -23.19 -10.32 -3.51
CA ILE A 129 -24.62 -10.01 -3.35
C ILE A 129 -25.32 -10.08 -4.70
N ARG A 130 -24.77 -9.44 -5.74
CA ARG A 130 -25.35 -9.48 -7.09
C ARG A 130 -25.45 -10.90 -7.64
N ASN A 131 -24.38 -11.71 -7.52
CA ASN A 131 -24.37 -13.08 -8.03
C ASN A 131 -25.39 -13.97 -7.29
N ASN A 132 -25.54 -13.78 -5.99
CA ASN A 132 -26.51 -14.51 -5.18
C ASN A 132 -27.94 -14.12 -5.56
N ILE A 133 -28.22 -12.83 -5.69
CA ILE A 133 -29.51 -12.32 -6.17
C ILE A 133 -29.83 -12.86 -7.56
N PHE A 134 -28.87 -12.85 -8.49
CA PHE A 134 -29.03 -13.42 -9.83
C PHE A 134 -29.43 -14.90 -9.77
N SER A 135 -28.74 -15.69 -8.93
CA SER A 135 -29.00 -17.12 -8.80
C SER A 135 -30.39 -17.40 -8.25
N ILE A 136 -30.83 -16.63 -7.24
CA ILE A 136 -32.18 -16.74 -6.67
C ILE A 136 -33.24 -16.39 -7.72
N LEU A 137 -33.08 -15.28 -8.43
CA LEU A 137 -34.06 -14.84 -9.44
C LEU A 137 -34.11 -15.78 -10.64
N MET A 138 -32.97 -16.33 -11.07
CA MET A 138 -32.93 -17.38 -12.08
C MET A 138 -33.76 -18.58 -11.64
N ASP A 139 -33.57 -19.06 -10.41
CA ASP A 139 -34.28 -20.24 -9.91
C ASP A 139 -35.80 -20.00 -9.81
N GLN A 140 -36.21 -18.81 -9.37
CA GLN A 140 -37.62 -18.41 -9.28
C GLN A 140 -38.31 -18.27 -10.64
N LEU A 141 -37.59 -17.85 -11.69
CA LEU A 141 -38.19 -17.46 -12.97
C LEU A 141 -37.87 -18.41 -14.12
N LYS A 142 -36.91 -19.35 -13.98
CA LYS A 142 -36.49 -20.28 -15.05
C LYS A 142 -37.62 -21.12 -15.65
N ASN A 143 -38.67 -21.34 -14.87
CA ASN A 143 -39.83 -22.10 -15.34
C ASN A 143 -40.75 -21.22 -16.19
N LYS A 144 -40.77 -19.89 -15.97
CA LYS A 144 -41.71 -18.94 -16.61
C LYS A 144 -41.16 -18.29 -17.87
N VAL A 145 -39.83 -18.22 -18.00
CA VAL A 145 -39.12 -17.55 -19.10
C VAL A 145 -37.98 -18.44 -19.54
N GLU A 146 -37.73 -18.51 -20.86
CA GLU A 146 -36.59 -19.25 -21.39
C GLU A 146 -35.29 -18.81 -20.71
N VAL A 147 -34.52 -19.78 -20.21
CA VAL A 147 -33.31 -19.56 -19.40
C VAL A 147 -32.32 -18.58 -20.07
N LYS A 148 -32.12 -18.68 -21.39
CA LYS A 148 -31.18 -17.83 -22.13
C LYS A 148 -31.63 -16.37 -22.20
N VAL A 149 -32.93 -16.16 -22.40
CA VAL A 149 -33.57 -14.84 -22.39
C VAL A 149 -33.54 -14.27 -20.98
N LEU A 150 -33.93 -15.06 -19.99
CA LEU A 150 -33.97 -14.68 -18.58
C LEU A 150 -32.59 -14.27 -18.08
N ALA A 151 -31.55 -15.06 -18.33
CA ALA A 151 -30.18 -14.74 -17.90
C ALA A 151 -29.71 -13.38 -18.43
N SER A 152 -29.97 -13.10 -19.71
CA SER A 152 -29.63 -11.82 -20.34
C SER A 152 -30.40 -10.66 -19.72
N MET A 153 -31.70 -10.87 -19.45
CA MET A 153 -32.58 -9.86 -18.87
C MET A 153 -32.20 -9.54 -17.42
N LEU A 154 -31.97 -10.55 -16.59
CA LEU A 154 -31.55 -10.39 -15.20
C LEU A 154 -30.22 -9.65 -15.11
N LYS A 155 -29.25 -9.99 -15.97
CA LYS A 155 -27.96 -9.30 -16.01
C LYS A 155 -28.13 -7.80 -16.28
N ASN A 156 -28.87 -7.46 -17.34
CA ASN A 156 -29.15 -6.06 -17.69
C ASN A 156 -29.95 -5.31 -16.60
N TYR A 157 -30.86 -6.00 -15.93
CA TYR A 157 -31.65 -5.42 -14.84
C TYR A 157 -30.77 -5.14 -13.61
N LEU A 158 -29.98 -6.12 -13.16
CA LEU A 158 -29.11 -6.00 -11.98
C LEU A 158 -27.97 -5.00 -12.20
N ASP A 159 -27.44 -4.90 -13.43
CA ASP A 159 -26.38 -3.92 -13.75
C ASP A 159 -26.88 -2.45 -13.70
N LYS A 160 -28.20 -2.22 -13.76
CA LYS A 160 -28.81 -0.90 -13.60
C LYS A 160 -29.14 -0.56 -12.14
N GLN A 161 -29.03 -1.51 -11.22
CA GLN A 161 -29.36 -1.28 -9.82
C GLN A 161 -28.17 -0.65 -9.09
N VAL A 162 -28.41 0.52 -8.50
CA VAL A 162 -27.39 1.26 -7.73
C VAL A 162 -27.12 0.62 -6.37
N ASP A 163 -28.14 -0.01 -5.76
CA ASP A 163 -28.05 -0.58 -4.41
C ASP A 163 -28.85 -1.90 -4.33
N LEU A 164 -28.13 -3.01 -4.40
CA LEU A 164 -28.69 -4.36 -4.33
C LEU A 164 -28.74 -4.84 -2.88
N LYS A 165 -29.95 -5.13 -2.38
CA LYS A 165 -30.19 -5.64 -1.01
C LYS A 165 -30.88 -6.99 -0.99
N TYR A 166 -30.48 -7.87 -0.08
CA TYR A 166 -31.16 -9.14 0.16
C TYR A 166 -32.60 -8.97 0.67
N SER A 167 -32.86 -7.94 1.48
CA SER A 167 -34.23 -7.66 1.98
C SER A 167 -35.25 -7.50 0.85
N ARG A 168 -34.82 -6.96 -0.30
CA ARG A 168 -35.67 -6.84 -1.50
C ARG A 168 -35.89 -8.18 -2.23
N VAL A 169 -34.98 -9.14 -2.09
CA VAL A 169 -35.20 -10.52 -2.56
C VAL A 169 -36.24 -11.20 -1.69
N PHE A 170 -36.08 -11.13 -0.36
CA PHE A 170 -36.99 -11.78 0.59
C PHE A 170 -38.42 -11.23 0.49
N ASN A 171 -38.57 -9.93 0.21
CA ASN A 171 -39.87 -9.31 -0.02
C ASN A 171 -40.38 -9.48 -1.46
N ASN A 172 -39.76 -10.35 -2.28
CA ASN A 172 -40.08 -10.62 -3.69
C ASN A 172 -40.14 -9.37 -4.59
N HIS A 173 -39.52 -8.27 -4.18
CA HIS A 173 -39.60 -6.99 -4.90
C HIS A 173 -39.01 -7.11 -6.31
N TYR A 174 -37.79 -7.65 -6.41
CA TYR A 174 -37.12 -7.83 -7.69
C TYR A 174 -37.86 -8.79 -8.61
N TYR A 175 -38.43 -9.86 -8.02
CA TYR A 175 -39.22 -10.85 -8.75
C TYR A 175 -40.43 -10.19 -9.45
N TYR A 176 -41.18 -9.35 -8.75
CA TYR A 176 -42.33 -8.66 -9.33
C TYR A 176 -41.93 -7.59 -10.37
N GLU A 177 -40.83 -6.88 -10.16
CA GLU A 177 -40.33 -5.93 -11.17
C GLU A 177 -39.90 -6.63 -12.45
N ILE A 178 -39.22 -7.78 -12.36
CA ILE A 178 -38.82 -8.56 -13.53
C ILE A 178 -40.04 -9.18 -14.20
N LEU A 179 -41.01 -9.68 -13.44
CA LEU A 179 -42.27 -10.16 -14.01
C LEU A 179 -42.94 -9.07 -14.84
N LYS A 180 -43.09 -7.84 -14.32
CA LYS A 180 -43.68 -6.72 -15.08
C LYS A 180 -42.96 -6.47 -16.42
N ILE A 181 -41.62 -6.58 -16.44
CA ILE A 181 -40.83 -6.44 -17.67
C ILE A 181 -41.14 -7.57 -18.67
N VAL A 182 -41.36 -8.78 -18.16
CA VAL A 182 -41.72 -9.97 -18.96
C VAL A 182 -43.17 -9.89 -19.44
N GLU A 183 -44.12 -9.44 -18.61
CA GLU A 183 -45.53 -9.31 -18.99
C GLU A 183 -45.72 -8.30 -20.13
N GLY A 184 -44.93 -7.22 -20.15
CA GLY A 184 -44.92 -6.27 -21.27
C GLY A 184 -44.30 -6.80 -22.57
N ARG A 185 -43.88 -8.06 -22.61
CA ARG A 185 -43.24 -8.71 -23.77
C ARG A 185 -43.79 -10.14 -23.94
N GLU A 186 -45.04 -10.23 -24.39
CA GLU A 186 -45.81 -11.49 -24.51
C GLU A 186 -45.06 -12.65 -25.20
N HIS A 187 -44.19 -12.34 -26.18
CA HIS A 187 -43.38 -13.31 -26.94
C HIS A 187 -42.23 -13.97 -26.14
N LEU A 188 -41.97 -13.57 -24.89
CA LEU A 188 -40.87 -14.10 -24.07
C LEU A 188 -41.31 -15.17 -23.07
N ARG A 189 -42.61 -15.45 -22.98
CA ARG A 189 -43.15 -16.51 -22.12
C ARG A 189 -43.04 -17.86 -22.80
N ILE A 190 -42.76 -18.89 -22.01
CA ILE A 190 -42.97 -20.27 -22.44
C ILE A 190 -44.50 -20.48 -22.47
N GLU A 191 -45.07 -20.86 -23.61
CA GLU A 191 -46.51 -21.17 -23.74
C GLU A 191 -46.90 -22.23 -22.68
N GLY A 192 -47.93 -21.94 -21.86
CA GLY A 192 -48.46 -22.88 -20.87
C GLY A 192 -48.65 -22.38 -19.43
N TYR A 193 -48.57 -21.06 -19.16
CA TYR A 193 -48.86 -20.52 -17.82
C TYR A 193 -50.22 -19.84 -17.75
N GLU A 194 -51.23 -20.56 -17.26
CA GLU A 194 -52.47 -19.96 -16.74
C GLU A 194 -52.19 -19.29 -15.39
N LYS A 195 -52.78 -18.09 -15.19
CA LYS A 195 -52.78 -17.40 -13.90
C LYS A 195 -53.49 -18.29 -12.87
N ILE A 196 -52.79 -18.69 -11.82
CA ILE A 196 -53.47 -19.08 -10.58
C ILE A 196 -53.86 -17.78 -9.89
N VAL A 197 -55.16 -17.52 -9.84
CA VAL A 197 -55.79 -16.45 -9.08
C VAL A 197 -56.06 -17.03 -7.69
N ASP A 198 -55.44 -16.45 -6.67
CA ASP A 198 -55.92 -16.50 -5.29
C ASP A 198 -56.15 -15.05 -4.82
#